data_AF-B2HRG4-F1
#
_entry.id   AF-B2HRG4-F1
#
_cell.length_a   1.000
_cell.length_b   1.000
_cell.length_c   1.000
_cell.angle_alpha   90.00
_cell.angle_beta   90.00
_cell.angle_gamma   90.00
#
_symmetry.space_group_name_H-M   'P 1'
#
loop_
_entity.id
_entity.type
_entity.pdbx_description
1 polymer ?
#
loop_
_entity_poly.entity_id
_entity_poly.type
_entity_poly.pdbx_seq_one_letter_code
_entity_poly.pdbx_strand_id
1 'polypeptide(L)'
;MTYPMFPPEINSALIEAGPGSAPMLGAAAAWCGLASELRAAAESFASITSDLASGAWQGPAATAMTQAAAPYAAWLCTAAAQSESAASQAGAVATAFEAARTAIVSPVIINANRALTALLANTNFFGLNFPAIAAAEGLYEEMWAQDVAVMSGYHATVSEIWSQLSQWPPLQQLLRLLPGCKAPSSSGGSPSPTPNPNPDPSPTPDPTPTPTPDPTPTPTPDPTPAPTPEPTPAPAPEPAPEPTPVEPAPVTVLPTM
;
A
#
# COMPACT_ATOMS: atom_id res chain seq x y z
N MET A 1 10.53 4.01 -14.57
CA MET A 1 9.84 2.73 -14.34
C MET A 1 9.67 1.99 -15.65
N THR A 2 9.70 0.65 -15.62
CA THR A 2 9.86 -0.24 -16.79
C THR A 2 8.64 -1.12 -17.09
N TYR A 3 7.44 -0.85 -16.54
CA TYR A 3 6.23 -1.64 -16.79
C TYR A 3 5.87 -1.87 -18.27
N PRO A 4 6.08 -0.89 -19.18
CA PRO A 4 5.88 -1.11 -20.62
C PRO A 4 6.84 -2.12 -21.25
N MET A 5 7.89 -2.56 -20.55
CA MET A 5 8.82 -3.58 -21.04
C MET A 5 8.43 -5.00 -20.61
N PHE A 6 7.46 -5.14 -19.71
CA PHE A 6 6.97 -6.43 -19.24
C PHE A 6 5.64 -6.79 -19.92
N PRO A 7 5.47 -8.04 -20.37
CA PRO A 7 4.19 -8.50 -20.89
C PRO A 7 3.15 -8.61 -19.76
N PRO A 8 1.84 -8.66 -20.10
CA PRO A 8 0.76 -8.71 -19.11
C PRO A 8 0.90 -9.88 -18.13
N GLU A 9 1.40 -11.05 -18.55
CA GLU A 9 1.65 -12.18 -17.65
C GLU A 9 2.57 -11.82 -16.47
N ILE A 10 3.59 -10.99 -16.74
CA ILE A 10 4.57 -10.59 -15.73
C ILE A 10 4.00 -9.48 -14.85
N ASN A 11 3.37 -8.46 -15.42
CA ASN A 11 2.76 -7.38 -14.63
C ASN A 11 1.67 -7.93 -13.69
N SER A 12 0.79 -8.80 -14.20
CA SER A 12 -0.22 -9.50 -13.43
C SER A 12 0.38 -10.39 -12.34
N ALA A 13 1.43 -11.17 -12.65
CA ALA A 13 2.09 -12.01 -11.66
C ALA A 13 2.78 -11.19 -10.55
N LEU A 14 3.35 -10.03 -10.87
CA LEU A 14 4.04 -9.18 -9.91
C LEU A 14 3.10 -8.59 -8.86
N ILE A 15 1.88 -8.18 -9.23
CA ILE A 15 0.92 -7.60 -8.28
C ILE A 15 0.20 -8.67 -7.43
N GLU A 16 0.01 -9.88 -7.97
CA GLU A 16 -0.58 -11.01 -7.25
C GLU A 16 0.41 -11.73 -6.33
N ALA A 17 1.71 -11.56 -6.56
CA ALA A 17 2.74 -12.15 -5.73
C ALA A 17 2.89 -11.41 -4.37
N GLY A 18 3.32 -12.16 -3.36
CA GLY A 18 3.70 -11.60 -2.06
C GLY A 18 2.59 -11.62 -1.00
N PRO A 19 2.81 -10.96 0.14
CA PRO A 19 1.95 -11.06 1.31
C PRO A 19 0.66 -10.21 1.24
N GLY A 20 0.43 -9.49 0.15
CA GLY A 20 -0.70 -8.57 -0.01
C GLY A 20 -0.63 -7.32 0.86
N SER A 21 -1.77 -6.67 1.09
CA SER A 21 -1.88 -5.40 1.83
C SER A 21 -1.85 -5.54 3.36
N ALA A 22 -2.01 -6.75 3.90
CA ALA A 22 -2.16 -6.98 5.34
C ALA A 22 -0.99 -6.43 6.19
N PRO A 23 0.30 -6.60 5.81
CA PRO A 23 1.40 -6.00 6.57
C PRO A 23 1.34 -4.46 6.61
N MET A 24 0.90 -3.82 5.53
CA MET A 24 0.76 -2.36 5.47
C MET A 24 -0.39 -1.87 6.35
N LEU A 25 -1.50 -2.61 6.39
CA LEU A 25 -2.61 -2.32 7.32
C LEU A 25 -2.19 -2.53 8.79
N GLY A 26 -1.37 -3.55 9.07
CA GLY A 26 -0.76 -3.74 10.39
C GLY A 26 0.13 -2.56 10.79
N ALA A 27 0.94 -2.05 9.86
CA ALA A 27 1.73 -0.84 10.08
C ALA A 27 0.85 0.39 10.35
N ALA A 28 -0.25 0.57 9.60
CA ALA A 28 -1.21 1.64 9.82
C ALA A 28 -1.80 1.58 11.24
N ALA A 29 -2.20 0.39 11.71
CA ALA A 29 -2.71 0.19 13.05
C ALA A 29 -1.65 0.50 14.14
N ALA A 30 -0.40 0.10 13.92
CA ALA A 30 0.70 0.40 14.84
C ALA A 30 0.97 1.91 14.96
N TRP A 31 0.96 2.63 13.83
CA TRP A 31 1.09 4.09 13.82
C TRP A 31 -0.08 4.80 14.51
N CYS A 32 -1.32 4.31 14.33
CA CYS A 32 -2.47 4.79 15.10
C CYS A 32 -2.30 4.54 16.60
N GLY A 33 -1.81 3.37 17.01
CA GLY A 33 -1.49 3.05 18.40
C GLY A 33 -0.48 4.04 18.99
N LEU A 34 0.64 4.26 18.29
CA LEU A 34 1.66 5.22 18.70
C LEU A 34 1.11 6.64 18.83
N ALA A 35 0.27 7.09 17.89
CA ALA A 35 -0.38 8.40 17.98
C ALA A 35 -1.22 8.54 19.26
N SER A 36 -1.97 7.49 19.63
CA SER A 36 -2.79 7.49 20.85
C SER A 36 -1.94 7.56 22.12
N GLU A 37 -0.84 6.82 22.17
CA GLU A 37 0.10 6.84 23.31
C GLU A 37 0.78 8.21 23.45
N LEU A 38 1.23 8.80 22.34
CA LEU A 38 1.86 10.12 22.33
C LEU A 38 0.89 11.22 22.79
N ARG A 39 -0.38 11.13 22.40
CA ARG A 39 -1.41 12.09 22.83
C ARG A 39 -1.75 11.92 24.31
N ALA A 40 -1.92 10.69 24.78
CA ALA A 40 -2.12 10.40 26.20
C ALA A 40 -0.93 10.90 27.05
N ALA A 41 0.31 10.72 26.56
CA ALA A 41 1.51 11.23 27.21
C ALA A 41 1.52 12.77 27.26
N ALA A 42 1.12 13.45 26.17
CA ALA A 42 1.02 14.90 26.12
C ALA A 42 0.00 15.44 27.14
N GLU A 43 -1.17 14.82 27.22
CA GLU A 43 -2.24 15.17 28.17
C GLU A 43 -1.80 14.94 29.62
N SER A 44 -1.19 13.78 29.91
CA SER A 44 -0.66 13.49 31.24
C SER A 44 0.42 14.49 31.66
N PHE A 45 1.35 14.82 30.76
CA PHE A 45 2.40 15.80 31.04
C PHE A 45 1.83 17.21 31.29
N ALA A 46 0.84 17.63 30.49
CA ALA A 46 0.16 18.90 30.68
C ALA A 46 -0.62 18.95 32.00
N SER A 47 -1.29 17.86 32.38
CA SER A 47 -1.98 17.75 33.68
C SER A 47 -1.02 17.91 34.84
N ILE A 48 0.08 17.14 34.86
CA ILE A 48 1.08 17.18 35.94
C ILE A 48 1.70 18.58 36.06
N THR A 49 2.01 19.22 34.94
CA THR A 49 2.59 20.57 34.96
C THR A 49 1.57 21.62 35.44
N SER A 50 0.29 21.47 35.11
CA SER A 50 -0.80 22.33 35.62
C SER A 50 -1.04 22.12 37.12
N ASP A 51 -1.08 20.87 37.59
CA ASP A 51 -1.26 20.53 39.00
C ASP A 51 -0.11 21.09 39.85
N LEU A 52 1.13 20.96 39.37
CA LEU A 52 2.30 21.53 40.03
C LEU A 52 2.25 23.06 40.12
N ALA A 53 1.78 23.72 39.06
CA ALA A 53 1.68 25.19 39.00
C ALA A 53 0.51 25.75 39.82
N SER A 54 -0.54 24.96 40.04
CA SER A 54 -1.71 25.33 40.85
C SER A 54 -1.57 24.98 42.33
N GLY A 55 -0.57 24.18 42.70
CA GLY A 55 -0.29 23.78 44.08
C GLY A 55 0.36 24.86 44.94
N ALA A 56 1.07 24.45 46.00
CA ALA A 56 1.72 25.36 46.95
C ALA A 56 2.93 26.13 46.35
N TRP A 57 3.49 25.64 45.25
CA TRP A 57 4.63 26.25 44.57
C TRP A 57 4.15 27.27 43.53
N GLN A 58 3.95 28.51 43.98
CA GLN A 58 3.48 29.63 43.16
C GLN A 58 4.54 30.73 43.08
N GLY A 59 4.52 31.49 41.99
CA GLY A 59 5.40 32.65 41.77
C GLY A 59 6.28 32.53 40.52
N PRO A 60 7.24 33.46 40.32
CA PRO A 60 8.01 33.57 39.08
C PRO A 60 8.78 32.29 38.68
N ALA A 61 9.23 31.50 39.66
CA ALA A 61 9.94 30.25 39.42
C ALA A 61 9.02 29.15 38.87
N ALA A 62 7.79 29.03 39.39
CA ALA A 62 6.79 28.10 38.90
C ALA A 62 6.37 28.44 37.46
N THR A 63 6.16 29.74 37.17
CA THR A 63 5.90 30.24 35.81
C THR A 63 7.06 29.95 34.85
N ALA A 64 8.31 30.12 35.28
CA ALA A 64 9.46 29.81 34.45
C ALA A 64 9.56 28.31 34.11
N MET A 65 9.19 27.43 35.06
CA MET A 65 9.20 25.99 34.85
C MET A 65 8.09 25.51 33.90
N THR A 66 6.86 26.05 34.01
CA THR A 66 5.79 25.73 33.06
C THR A 66 6.09 26.22 31.65
N GLN A 67 6.72 27.40 31.51
CA GLN A 67 7.20 27.88 30.21
C GLN A 67 8.29 26.98 29.63
N ALA A 68 9.21 26.46 30.45
CA ALA A 68 10.25 25.53 30.01
C ALA A 68 9.70 24.16 29.60
N ALA A 69 8.57 23.74 30.16
CA ALA A 69 7.90 22.48 29.86
C ALA A 69 7.08 22.52 28.56
N ALA A 70 6.55 23.69 28.17
CA ALA A 70 5.66 23.85 27.02
C ALA A 70 6.20 23.29 25.69
N PRO A 71 7.50 23.44 25.34
CA PRO A 71 8.02 22.89 24.08
C PRO A 71 8.01 21.36 24.03
N TYR A 72 8.14 20.68 25.18
CA TYR A 72 8.05 19.22 25.23
C TYR A 72 6.63 18.72 24.98
N ALA A 73 5.63 19.37 25.58
CA ALA A 73 4.22 19.09 25.30
C ALA A 73 3.88 19.33 23.82
N ALA A 74 4.35 20.44 23.25
CA ALA A 74 4.17 20.74 21.83
C ALA A 74 4.85 19.69 20.93
N TRP A 75 6.02 19.20 21.32
CA TRP A 75 6.71 18.13 20.61
C TRP A 75 5.90 16.83 20.62
N LEU A 76 5.35 16.41 21.77
CA LEU A 76 4.50 15.21 21.86
C LEU A 76 3.26 15.31 20.97
N CYS A 77 2.57 16.46 20.99
CA CYS A 77 1.41 16.69 20.11
C CYS A 77 1.79 16.64 18.63
N THR A 78 2.93 17.21 18.25
CA THR A 78 3.41 17.19 16.86
C THR A 78 3.77 15.77 16.42
N ALA A 79 4.44 15.01 17.28
CA ALA A 79 4.79 13.62 17.02
C ALA A 79 3.53 12.73 16.91
N ALA A 80 2.49 12.99 17.71
CA ALA A 80 1.21 12.32 17.60
C ALA A 80 0.56 12.59 16.23
N ALA A 81 0.49 13.85 15.81
CA ALA A 81 -0.10 14.24 14.51
C ALA A 81 0.66 13.65 13.31
N GLN A 82 2.00 13.60 13.38
CA GLN A 82 2.82 12.92 12.36
C GLN A 82 2.54 11.41 12.34
N SER A 83 2.39 10.77 13.49
CA SER A 83 2.04 9.35 13.59
C SER A 83 0.66 9.04 12.99
N GLU A 84 -0.34 9.91 13.21
CA GLU A 84 -1.66 9.78 12.55
C GLU A 84 -1.58 9.92 11.04
N SER A 85 -0.74 10.84 10.57
CA SER A 85 -0.49 11.04 9.15
C SER A 85 0.23 9.83 8.53
N ALA A 86 1.14 9.20 9.26
CA ALA A 86 1.81 7.96 8.82
C ALA A 86 0.81 6.82 8.70
N ALA A 87 -0.10 6.69 9.66
CA ALA A 87 -1.15 5.68 9.64
C ALA A 87 -2.09 5.84 8.43
N SER A 88 -2.55 7.07 8.17
CA SER A 88 -3.45 7.34 7.05
C SER A 88 -2.76 7.10 5.70
N GLN A 89 -1.49 7.48 5.57
CA GLN A 89 -0.70 7.22 4.36
C GLN A 89 -0.48 5.72 4.13
N ALA A 90 -0.16 4.95 5.17
CA ALA A 90 -0.04 3.50 5.07
C ALA A 90 -1.37 2.85 4.62
N GLY A 91 -2.50 3.29 5.18
CA GLY A 91 -3.83 2.86 4.74
C GLY A 91 -4.14 3.22 3.28
N ALA A 92 -3.71 4.40 2.83
CA ALA A 92 -3.86 4.84 1.45
C ALA A 92 -3.02 3.99 0.47
N VAL A 93 -1.79 3.63 0.83
CA VAL A 93 -0.96 2.72 0.03
C VAL A 93 -1.59 1.33 -0.07
N ALA A 94 -2.10 0.80 1.05
CA ALA A 94 -2.83 -0.48 1.04
C ALA A 94 -4.06 -0.43 0.12
N THR A 95 -4.82 0.66 0.16
CA THR A 95 -5.98 0.88 -0.71
C THR A 95 -5.57 0.96 -2.19
N ALA A 96 -4.49 1.68 -2.50
CA ALA A 96 -3.97 1.79 -3.86
C ALA A 96 -3.50 0.43 -4.41
N PHE A 97 -2.91 -0.40 -3.56
CA PHE A 97 -2.50 -1.76 -3.93
C PHE A 97 -3.72 -2.64 -4.27
N GLU A 98 -4.75 -2.66 -3.42
CA GLU A 98 -5.95 -3.46 -3.70
C GLU A 98 -6.70 -2.93 -4.94
N ALA A 99 -6.75 -1.62 -5.13
CA ALA A 99 -7.31 -1.04 -6.36
C ALA A 99 -6.54 -1.51 -7.60
N ALA A 100 -5.20 -1.48 -7.58
CA ALA A 100 -4.38 -1.97 -8.68
C ALA A 100 -4.59 -3.46 -8.93
N ARG A 101 -4.63 -4.26 -7.87
CA ARG A 101 -4.86 -5.71 -7.95
C ARG A 101 -6.22 -6.06 -8.55
N THR A 102 -7.27 -5.32 -8.22
CA THR A 102 -8.60 -5.53 -8.81
C THR A 102 -8.72 -5.06 -10.26
N ALA A 103 -7.91 -4.08 -10.66
CA ALA A 103 -7.95 -3.49 -12.00
C ALA A 103 -7.03 -4.18 -13.00
N ILE A 104 -5.99 -4.88 -12.53
CA ILE A 104 -5.07 -5.61 -13.40
C ILE A 104 -5.79 -6.78 -14.09
N VAL A 105 -5.32 -7.16 -15.27
CA VAL A 105 -5.93 -8.27 -16.00
C VAL A 105 -5.65 -9.59 -15.26
N SER A 106 -6.66 -10.45 -15.14
CA SER A 106 -6.45 -11.76 -14.49
C SER A 106 -5.55 -12.67 -15.34
N PRO A 107 -4.57 -13.37 -14.73
CA PRO A 107 -3.75 -14.37 -15.42
C PRO A 107 -4.54 -15.44 -16.17
N VAL A 108 -5.76 -15.77 -15.71
CA VAL A 108 -6.63 -16.75 -16.37
C VAL A 108 -7.10 -16.24 -17.73
N ILE A 109 -7.42 -14.95 -17.86
CA ILE A 109 -7.86 -14.35 -19.12
C ILE A 109 -6.69 -14.27 -20.11
N ILE A 110 -5.51 -13.87 -19.63
CA ILE A 110 -4.29 -13.80 -20.45
C ILE A 110 -3.95 -15.20 -20.99
N ASN A 111 -3.93 -16.22 -20.12
CA ASN A 111 -3.64 -17.60 -20.53
C ASN A 111 -4.69 -18.16 -21.50
N ALA A 112 -5.98 -17.83 -21.33
CA ALA A 112 -7.03 -18.24 -22.26
C ALA A 112 -6.83 -17.64 -23.65
N ASN A 113 -6.46 -16.36 -23.74
CA ASN A 113 -6.11 -15.71 -25.00
C ASN A 113 -4.92 -16.40 -25.68
N ARG A 114 -3.82 -16.64 -24.94
CA ARG A 114 -2.64 -17.32 -25.49
C ARG A 114 -2.96 -18.73 -25.99
N ALA A 115 -3.78 -19.48 -25.25
CA ALA A 115 -4.23 -20.81 -25.64
C ALA A 115 -5.10 -20.79 -26.91
N LEU A 116 -6.00 -19.81 -27.03
CA LEU A 116 -6.83 -19.61 -28.23
C LEU A 116 -5.97 -19.30 -29.45
N THR A 117 -5.01 -18.39 -29.32
CA THR A 117 -4.09 -18.03 -30.42
C THR A 117 -3.30 -19.25 -30.90
N ALA A 118 -2.79 -20.08 -29.97
CA ALA A 118 -2.10 -21.32 -30.30
C ALA A 118 -3.01 -22.32 -31.02
N LEU A 119 -4.26 -22.49 -30.57
CA LEU A 119 -5.25 -23.36 -31.22
C LEU A 119 -5.57 -22.90 -32.65
N LEU A 120 -5.81 -21.59 -32.83
CA LEU A 120 -6.11 -20.99 -34.13
C LEU A 120 -4.95 -21.17 -35.11
N ALA A 121 -3.71 -20.97 -34.65
CA ALA A 121 -2.51 -21.19 -35.44
C ALA A 121 -2.33 -22.66 -35.84
N ASN A 122 -2.51 -23.59 -34.89
CA ASN A 122 -2.37 -25.04 -35.14
C ASN A 122 -3.43 -25.60 -36.10
N THR A 123 -4.55 -24.91 -36.27
CA THR A 123 -5.64 -25.29 -37.19
C THR A 123 -5.64 -24.48 -38.50
N ASN A 124 -4.66 -23.61 -38.71
CA ASN A 124 -4.62 -22.66 -39.82
C ASN A 124 -4.06 -23.25 -41.14
N PHE A 125 -4.40 -24.49 -41.50
CA PHE A 125 -3.84 -25.17 -42.69
C PHE A 125 -4.06 -24.40 -44.01
N PHE A 126 -5.18 -23.69 -44.12
CA PHE A 126 -5.56 -22.94 -45.32
C PHE A 126 -5.40 -21.42 -45.17
N GLY A 127 -4.85 -20.92 -44.06
CA GLY A 127 -4.74 -19.48 -43.81
C GLY A 127 -6.06 -18.78 -43.43
N LEU A 128 -7.17 -19.52 -43.33
CA LEU A 128 -8.49 -18.93 -43.07
C LEU A 128 -8.64 -18.35 -41.65
N ASN A 129 -7.80 -18.78 -40.70
CA ASN A 129 -7.86 -18.30 -39.31
C ASN A 129 -7.08 -16.99 -39.09
N PHE A 130 -6.39 -16.43 -40.11
CA PHE A 130 -5.61 -15.19 -39.92
C PHE A 130 -6.41 -14.03 -39.31
N PRO A 131 -7.67 -13.74 -39.73
CA PRO A 131 -8.45 -12.69 -39.09
C PRO A 131 -8.74 -12.96 -37.60
N ALA A 132 -9.00 -14.22 -37.23
CA ALA A 132 -9.25 -14.60 -35.85
C ALA A 132 -7.98 -14.53 -34.98
N ILE A 133 -6.82 -14.91 -35.53
CA ILE A 133 -5.52 -14.75 -34.88
C ILE A 133 -5.23 -13.27 -34.64
N ALA A 134 -5.44 -12.42 -35.65
CA ALA A 134 -5.25 -10.98 -35.52
C ALA A 134 -6.16 -10.37 -34.45
N ALA A 135 -7.41 -10.81 -34.34
CA ALA A 135 -8.32 -10.38 -33.28
C ALA A 135 -7.83 -10.83 -31.89
N ALA A 136 -7.34 -12.06 -31.75
CA ALA A 136 -6.80 -12.56 -30.49
C ALA A 136 -5.52 -11.82 -30.06
N GLU A 137 -4.59 -11.56 -30.98
CA GLU A 137 -3.40 -10.74 -30.70
C GLU A 137 -3.81 -9.29 -30.36
N GLY A 138 -4.83 -8.73 -31.01
CA GLY A 138 -5.36 -7.40 -30.65
C GLY A 138 -5.87 -7.32 -29.20
N LEU A 139 -6.63 -8.32 -28.76
CA LEU A 139 -7.07 -8.41 -27.35
C LEU A 139 -5.89 -8.57 -26.38
N TYR A 140 -4.81 -9.25 -26.80
CA TYR A 140 -3.60 -9.36 -25.98
C TYR A 140 -2.89 -8.02 -25.80
N GLU A 141 -2.78 -7.23 -26.86
CA GLU A 141 -2.23 -5.87 -26.80
C GLU A 141 -3.09 -4.94 -25.93
N GLU A 142 -4.42 -5.08 -25.96
CA GLU A 142 -5.32 -4.35 -25.05
C GLU A 142 -5.09 -4.72 -23.58
N MET A 143 -4.96 -6.02 -23.27
CA MET A 143 -4.62 -6.49 -21.92
C MET A 143 -3.27 -5.94 -21.46
N TRP A 144 -2.27 -5.91 -22.34
CA TRP A 144 -0.96 -5.33 -22.04
C TRP A 144 -1.06 -3.84 -21.73
N ALA A 145 -1.77 -3.07 -22.55
CA ALA A 145 -1.97 -1.64 -22.33
C ALA A 145 -2.70 -1.36 -21.00
N GLN A 146 -3.70 -2.18 -20.65
CA GLN A 146 -4.41 -2.08 -19.37
C GLN A 146 -3.47 -2.31 -18.18
N ASP A 147 -2.69 -3.40 -18.19
CA ASP A 147 -1.74 -3.71 -17.12
C ASP A 147 -0.69 -2.59 -16.94
N VAL A 148 -0.17 -2.05 -18.05
CA VAL A 148 0.77 -0.93 -18.03
C VAL A 148 0.13 0.32 -17.41
N ALA A 149 -1.12 0.63 -17.77
CA ALA A 149 -1.85 1.77 -17.24
C ALA A 149 -2.11 1.61 -15.73
N VAL A 150 -2.54 0.43 -15.29
CA VAL A 150 -2.79 0.10 -13.88
C VAL A 150 -1.52 0.25 -13.05
N MET A 151 -0.41 -0.37 -13.47
CA MET A 151 0.84 -0.33 -12.72
C MET A 151 1.49 1.07 -12.71
N SER A 152 1.33 1.83 -13.79
CA SER A 152 1.80 3.22 -13.85
C SER A 152 0.97 4.13 -12.94
N GLY A 153 -0.35 3.95 -12.91
CA GLY A 153 -1.26 4.65 -12.00
C GLY A 153 -0.95 4.35 -10.54
N TYR A 154 -0.80 3.06 -10.20
CA TYR A 154 -0.39 2.63 -8.86
C TYR A 154 0.92 3.29 -8.42
N HIS A 155 1.95 3.26 -9.28
CA HIS A 155 3.23 3.90 -9.00
C HIS A 155 3.08 5.42 -8.77
N ALA A 156 2.28 6.10 -9.59
CA ALA A 156 2.05 7.53 -9.45
C ALA A 156 1.39 7.86 -8.10
N THR A 157 0.33 7.14 -7.72
CA THR A 157 -0.36 7.30 -6.44
C THR A 157 0.57 7.05 -5.25
N VAL A 158 1.34 5.96 -5.25
CA VAL A 158 2.28 5.66 -4.16
C VAL A 158 3.40 6.70 -4.09
N SER A 159 3.91 7.17 -5.24
CA SER A 159 4.93 8.22 -5.28
C SER A 159 4.42 9.54 -4.71
N GLU A 160 3.15 9.89 -4.99
CA GLU A 160 2.50 11.06 -4.41
C GLU A 160 2.38 10.95 -2.89
N ILE A 161 1.87 9.82 -2.40
CA ILE A 161 1.76 9.56 -0.95
C ILE A 161 3.14 9.68 -0.27
N TRP A 162 4.17 9.07 -0.86
CA TRP A 162 5.53 9.14 -0.33
C TRP A 162 6.10 10.56 -0.33
N SER A 163 5.79 11.37 -1.35
CA SER A 163 6.25 12.76 -1.42
C SER A 163 5.71 13.59 -0.25
N GLN A 164 4.49 13.33 0.22
CA GLN A 164 3.91 14.01 1.37
C GLN A 164 4.63 13.67 2.68
N LEU A 165 5.09 12.42 2.82
CA LEU A 165 5.88 11.97 3.98
C LEU A 165 7.24 12.67 4.05
N SER A 166 7.88 12.87 2.88
CA SER A 166 9.22 13.50 2.80
C SER A 166 9.26 14.97 3.20
N GLN A 167 8.10 15.64 3.26
CA GLN A 167 7.99 17.06 3.57
C GLN A 167 7.87 17.35 5.08
N TRP A 168 7.85 16.33 5.94
CA TRP A 168 7.64 16.55 7.37
C TRP A 168 8.83 17.25 8.02
N PRO A 169 8.57 18.25 8.90
CA PRO A 169 9.62 18.90 9.64
C PRO A 169 10.31 17.87 10.56
N PRO A 170 11.66 17.86 10.61
CA PRO A 170 12.37 16.92 11.45
C PRO A 170 12.00 17.14 12.92
N LEU A 171 11.44 16.12 13.56
CA LEU A 171 11.06 16.16 14.98
C LEU A 171 12.26 16.49 15.90
N GLN A 172 13.48 16.19 15.45
CA GLN A 172 14.73 16.56 16.12
C GLN A 172 14.96 18.07 16.18
N GLN A 173 14.46 18.84 15.20
CA GLN A 173 14.57 20.30 15.19
C GLN A 173 13.71 20.90 16.29
N LEU A 174 12.53 20.35 16.53
CA LEU A 174 11.63 20.77 17.62
C LEU A 174 12.25 20.49 18.99
N LEU A 175 12.96 19.37 19.15
CA LEU A 175 13.68 19.06 20.39
C LEU A 175 14.79 20.08 20.71
N ARG A 176 15.42 20.67 19.70
CA ARG A 176 16.45 21.72 19.88
C ARG A 176 15.88 23.04 20.39
N LEU A 177 14.55 23.23 20.32
CA LEU A 177 13.87 24.41 20.86
C LEU A 177 13.57 24.27 22.36
N LEU A 178 13.86 23.11 22.98
CA LEU A 178 13.77 22.98 24.44
C LEU A 178 14.85 23.81 25.14
N PRO A 179 14.49 24.66 26.12
CA PRO A 179 15.47 25.42 26.89
C PRO A 179 16.38 24.46 27.68
N GLY A 180 17.70 24.60 27.49
CA GLY A 180 18.72 23.80 28.17
C GLY A 180 19.44 22.76 27.30
N CYS A 181 18.88 22.42 26.12
CA CYS A 181 19.57 21.57 25.14
C CYS A 181 20.56 22.39 24.30
N LYS A 182 21.74 22.70 24.85
CA LYS A 182 22.88 23.06 24.01
C LYS A 182 23.20 21.86 23.12
N ALA A 183 22.91 21.96 21.82
CA ALA A 183 23.53 21.08 20.84
C ALA A 183 25.06 21.16 21.02
N PRO A 184 25.82 20.05 20.83
CA PRO A 184 27.27 20.17 20.76
C PRO A 184 27.59 21.21 19.68
N SER A 185 28.24 22.28 20.10
CA SER A 185 28.66 23.36 19.22
C SER A 185 29.64 22.77 18.22
N SER A 186 29.19 22.56 16.99
CA SER A 186 30.06 22.38 15.84
C SER A 186 30.79 23.71 15.62
N SER A 187 31.81 23.95 16.44
CA SER A 187 32.80 24.99 16.20
C SER A 187 33.52 24.63 14.90
N GLY A 188 33.43 25.54 13.94
CA GLY A 188 33.97 25.36 12.60
C GLY A 188 35.46 25.06 12.62
N GLY A 189 35.80 23.94 11.99
CA GLY A 189 37.04 23.76 11.26
C GLY A 189 36.66 23.18 9.91
N SER A 190 36.50 24.02 8.90
CA SER A 190 36.57 23.56 7.52
C SER A 190 38.05 23.47 7.16
N PRO A 191 38.66 22.29 6.97
CA PRO A 191 39.83 22.20 6.15
C PRO A 191 39.37 22.18 4.69
N SER A 192 39.67 23.27 3.99
CA SER A 192 39.71 23.28 2.53
C SER A 192 40.54 22.08 2.04
N PRO A 193 40.05 21.25 1.10
CA PRO A 193 40.87 20.20 0.53
C PRO A 193 41.78 20.83 -0.53
N THR A 194 43.05 21.03 -0.21
CA THR A 194 44.08 21.10 -1.25
C THR A 194 44.25 19.70 -1.87
N PRO A 195 44.24 19.55 -3.20
CA PRO A 195 44.47 18.25 -3.83
C PRO A 195 45.91 17.80 -3.60
N ASN A 196 46.12 16.74 -2.83
CA ASN A 196 47.42 16.08 -2.71
C ASN A 196 47.52 14.98 -3.80
N PRO A 197 48.51 15.01 -4.72
CA PRO A 197 48.63 14.06 -5.80
C PRO A 197 49.44 12.85 -5.34
N ASN A 198 48.85 11.94 -4.57
CA ASN A 198 49.46 10.63 -4.38
C ASN A 198 48.37 9.57 -4.13
N PRO A 199 48.18 8.59 -5.04
CA PRO A 199 47.26 7.49 -4.80
C PRO A 199 47.89 6.47 -3.84
N ASP A 200 47.36 6.39 -2.62
CA ASP A 200 47.67 5.32 -1.66
C ASP A 200 46.84 4.06 -2.02
N PRO A 201 47.38 2.83 -1.92
CA PRO A 201 46.79 1.65 -2.51
C PRO A 201 45.57 1.14 -1.72
N SER A 202 44.61 0.61 -2.46
CA SER A 202 43.32 0.05 -1.98
C SER A 202 43.47 -0.85 -0.74
N PRO A 203 42.67 -0.67 0.32
CA PRO A 203 42.60 -1.65 1.40
C PRO A 203 41.96 -2.95 0.90
N THR A 204 42.51 -4.07 1.37
CA THR A 204 42.04 -5.43 1.12
C THR A 204 40.69 -5.66 1.84
N PRO A 205 39.69 -6.31 1.24
CA PRO A 205 38.41 -6.56 1.91
C PRO A 205 38.56 -7.53 3.10
N ASP A 206 37.91 -7.19 4.20
CA ASP A 206 37.77 -8.00 5.42
C ASP A 206 36.92 -9.27 5.14
N PRO A 207 37.25 -10.46 5.69
CA PRO A 207 36.51 -11.68 5.37
C PRO A 207 35.08 -11.66 5.94
N THR A 208 34.13 -12.06 5.10
CA THR A 208 32.70 -12.20 5.42
C THR A 208 32.46 -13.20 6.56
N PRO A 209 31.67 -12.85 7.60
CA PRO A 209 31.34 -13.79 8.68
C PRO A 209 30.48 -14.94 8.17
N THR A 210 30.79 -16.16 8.61
CA THR A 210 30.04 -17.39 8.30
C THR A 210 28.67 -17.38 8.99
N PRO A 211 27.57 -17.70 8.30
CA PRO A 211 26.24 -17.69 8.91
C PRO A 211 26.07 -18.83 9.92
N THR A 212 25.53 -18.50 11.09
CA THR A 212 25.05 -19.46 12.09
C THR A 212 23.86 -20.24 11.53
N PRO A 213 23.82 -21.59 11.62
CA PRO A 213 22.68 -22.36 11.16
C PRO A 213 21.42 -22.08 11.99
N ASP A 214 20.30 -21.93 11.29
CA ASP A 214 18.95 -21.68 11.82
C ASP A 214 18.44 -22.91 12.62
N PRO A 215 17.78 -22.75 13.78
CA PRO A 215 17.24 -23.87 14.53
C PRO A 215 16.14 -24.61 13.75
N THR A 216 16.18 -25.94 13.81
CA THR A 216 15.19 -26.84 13.20
C THR A 216 13.79 -26.55 13.77
N PRO A 217 12.76 -26.32 12.92
CA PRO A 217 11.41 -26.06 13.41
C PRO A 217 10.81 -27.31 14.07
N THR A 218 10.24 -27.13 15.26
CA THR A 218 9.45 -28.14 15.97
C THR A 218 8.16 -28.43 15.17
N PRO A 219 7.78 -29.70 14.93
CA PRO A 219 6.58 -30.01 14.16
C PRO A 219 5.32 -29.53 14.88
N THR A 220 4.51 -28.74 14.17
CA THR A 220 3.15 -28.35 14.59
C THR A 220 2.24 -29.57 14.58
N PRO A 221 1.47 -29.85 15.64
CA PRO A 221 0.51 -30.95 15.64
C PRO A 221 -0.60 -30.76 14.58
N ASP A 222 -1.02 -31.87 13.98
CA ASP A 222 -2.04 -31.95 12.94
C ASP A 222 -3.40 -31.38 13.43
N PRO A 223 -4.09 -30.53 12.66
CA PRO A 223 -5.39 -30.02 13.08
C PRO A 223 -6.45 -31.13 13.13
N THR A 224 -7.20 -31.17 14.23
CA THR A 224 -8.39 -32.01 14.39
C THR A 224 -9.39 -31.76 13.25
N PRO A 225 -9.89 -32.80 12.54
CA PRO A 225 -10.84 -32.64 11.46
C PRO A 225 -12.14 -31.94 11.93
N ALA A 226 -12.62 -30.99 11.14
CA ALA A 226 -13.91 -30.34 11.37
C ALA A 226 -15.08 -31.33 11.15
N PRO A 227 -16.19 -31.21 11.91
CA PRO A 227 -17.37 -32.06 11.72
C PRO A 227 -17.99 -31.84 10.33
N THR A 228 -18.42 -32.94 9.71
CA THR A 228 -19.09 -32.95 8.40
C THR A 228 -20.39 -32.13 8.45
N PRO A 229 -20.61 -31.17 7.54
CA PRO A 229 -21.86 -30.41 7.47
C PRO A 229 -23.05 -31.33 7.12
N GLU A 230 -24.18 -31.07 7.76
CA GLU A 230 -25.46 -31.76 7.54
C GLU A 230 -26.01 -31.43 6.12
N PRO A 231 -26.61 -32.39 5.39
CA PRO A 231 -27.03 -32.18 4.01
C PRO A 231 -28.12 -31.11 3.88
N THR A 232 -27.91 -30.17 2.95
CA THR A 232 -28.88 -29.12 2.59
C THR A 232 -30.18 -29.72 2.04
N PRO A 233 -31.37 -29.30 2.52
CA PRO A 233 -32.66 -29.73 1.99
C PRO A 233 -32.82 -29.40 0.49
N ALA A 234 -33.48 -30.27 -0.26
CA ALA A 234 -33.73 -30.11 -1.69
C ALA A 234 -34.60 -28.87 -1.99
N PRO A 235 -34.36 -28.17 -3.12
CA PRO A 235 -35.13 -26.99 -3.50
C PRO A 235 -36.59 -27.34 -3.82
N ALA A 236 -37.51 -26.41 -3.48
CA ALA A 236 -38.94 -26.52 -3.75
C ALA A 236 -39.23 -26.44 -5.27
N PRO A 237 -40.29 -27.13 -5.76
CA PRO A 237 -40.64 -27.14 -7.18
C PRO A 237 -41.05 -25.75 -7.70
N GLU A 238 -40.65 -25.46 -8.94
CA GLU A 238 -40.82 -24.18 -9.62
C GLU A 238 -42.31 -23.86 -9.94
N PRO A 239 -42.77 -22.60 -9.86
CA PRO A 239 -44.15 -22.22 -10.18
C PRO A 239 -44.46 -22.37 -11.68
N ALA A 240 -45.71 -22.73 -12.00
CA ALA A 240 -46.17 -22.91 -13.38
C ALA A 240 -46.17 -21.58 -14.19
N PRO A 241 -45.92 -21.63 -15.51
CA PRO A 241 -45.84 -20.44 -16.35
C PRO A 241 -47.20 -19.74 -16.55
N GLU A 242 -47.17 -18.42 -16.57
CA GLU A 242 -48.32 -17.51 -16.76
C GLU A 242 -48.81 -17.51 -18.23
N PRO A 243 -50.13 -17.45 -18.52
CA PRO A 243 -50.65 -17.56 -19.88
C PRO A 243 -50.34 -16.31 -20.75
N THR A 244 -49.98 -16.57 -22.00
CA THR A 244 -49.56 -15.55 -22.99
C THR A 244 -50.73 -14.63 -23.42
N PRO A 245 -50.55 -13.30 -23.52
CA PRO A 245 -51.57 -12.38 -24.04
C PRO A 245 -51.84 -12.56 -25.54
N VAL A 246 -53.11 -12.50 -25.95
CA VAL A 246 -53.55 -12.59 -27.35
C VAL A 246 -53.60 -11.19 -27.99
N GLU A 247 -52.90 -11.01 -29.11
CA GLU A 247 -52.83 -9.77 -29.90
C GLU A 247 -54.15 -9.52 -30.69
N PRO A 248 -54.70 -8.29 -30.74
CA PRO A 248 -55.91 -8.00 -31.52
C PRO A 248 -55.61 -7.70 -33.00
N ALA A 249 -56.53 -8.14 -33.88
CA ALA A 249 -56.41 -8.08 -35.35
C ALA A 249 -56.38 -6.64 -35.95
N PRO A 250 -55.74 -6.44 -37.12
CA PRO A 250 -55.57 -5.11 -37.72
C PRO A 250 -56.84 -4.58 -38.42
N VAL A 251 -57.12 -3.28 -38.21
CA VAL A 251 -58.22 -2.54 -38.85
C VAL A 251 -57.84 -2.14 -40.27
N THR A 252 -58.64 -2.57 -41.26
CA THR A 252 -58.48 -2.18 -42.68
C THR A 252 -59.04 -0.79 -42.94
N VAL A 253 -58.23 0.13 -43.47
CA VAL A 253 -58.66 1.46 -43.93
C VAL A 253 -58.94 1.41 -45.44
N LEU A 254 -60.18 1.74 -45.84
CA LEU A 254 -60.59 1.90 -47.24
C LEU A 254 -60.27 3.33 -47.76
N PRO A 255 -59.91 3.50 -49.04
CA PRO A 255 -59.57 4.81 -49.61
C PRO A 255 -60.81 5.61 -50.06
N THR A 256 -60.77 6.92 -49.85
CA THR A 256 -61.76 7.89 -50.36
C THR A 256 -61.48 8.23 -51.83
N MET A 257 -62.57 8.48 -52.57
CA MET A 257 -62.60 8.91 -53.98
C MET A 257 -61.85 10.21 -54.25
#